data_AF-G0XNG3-F1
#
_entry.id   AF-G0XNG3-F1
#
_cell.length_a   1.000
_cell.length_b   1.000
_cell.length_c   1.000
_cell.angle_alpha   90.00
_cell.angle_beta   90.00
_cell.angle_gamma   90.00
#
_symmetry.space_group_name_H-M   'P 1'
#
loop_
_entity.id
_entity.type
_entity.pdbx_description
1 polymer ?
#
loop_
_entity_poly.entity_id
_entity_poly.type
_entity_poly.pdbx_seq_one_letter_code
_entity_poly.pdbx_strand_id
1 'polypeptide(L)'
;VAVPDLVEAAKNADILIFVVPHQFIPNFCKQLLGKIKPNAIAISLIKGFDKAEGGGIDLISHIITRHLKIPCAVLMGANLANEVAEGNFCETTIGCTDKKYGKVLRDLYQANHFRVVVVDDADAVEVCGALKNIVACGAGFVDGLKLGDNTKAAVIR
;
A
#
# COMPACT_ATOMS: atom_id res chain seq x y z
N VAL A 1 -5.43 -18.80 13.13
CA VAL A 1 -4.18 -19.05 13.91
C VAL A 1 -3.12 -18.08 13.40
N ALA A 2 -2.42 -17.37 14.27
CA ALA A 2 -1.34 -16.46 13.87
C ALA A 2 -0.01 -17.22 13.79
N VAL A 3 0.79 -16.95 12.76
CA VAL A 3 2.13 -17.53 12.57
C VAL A 3 3.18 -16.49 12.99
N PRO A 4 3.98 -16.72 14.05
CA PRO A 4 4.92 -15.73 14.56
C PRO A 4 6.22 -15.66 13.75
N ASP A 5 6.59 -16.73 13.03
CA ASP A 5 7.77 -16.75 12.18
C ASP A 5 7.46 -16.22 10.78
N LEU A 6 8.18 -15.18 10.36
CA LEU A 6 7.96 -14.49 9.09
C LEU A 6 8.21 -15.40 7.89
N VAL A 7 9.25 -16.23 7.95
CA VAL A 7 9.62 -17.11 6.84
C VAL A 7 8.61 -18.24 6.72
N GLU A 8 8.17 -18.82 7.83
CA GLU A 8 7.14 -19.85 7.86
C GLU A 8 5.83 -19.35 7.25
N ALA A 9 5.41 -18.12 7.58
CA ALA A 9 4.21 -17.50 7.03
C ALA A 9 4.31 -17.27 5.51
N ALA A 10 5.50 -16.99 4.99
CA ALA A 10 5.70 -16.56 3.60
C ALA A 10 6.17 -17.66 2.64
N LYS A 11 6.87 -18.70 3.12
CA LYS A 11 7.64 -19.65 2.28
C LYS A 11 6.84 -20.30 1.14
N ASN A 12 5.56 -20.57 1.37
CA ASN A 12 4.68 -21.27 0.43
C ASN A 12 3.64 -20.34 -0.22
N ALA A 13 3.69 -19.04 0.03
CA ALA A 13 2.70 -18.09 -0.48
C ALA A 13 2.96 -17.75 -1.96
N ASP A 14 1.90 -17.77 -2.77
CA ASP A 14 1.94 -17.28 -4.16
C ASP A 14 1.72 -15.75 -4.23
N ILE A 15 1.05 -15.19 -3.22
CA ILE A 15 0.79 -13.75 -3.08
C ILE A 15 1.22 -13.30 -1.68
N LEU A 16 2.09 -12.30 -1.61
CA LEU A 16 2.60 -11.70 -0.38
C LEU A 16 1.99 -10.31 -0.17
N ILE A 17 1.21 -10.14 0.90
CA ILE A 17 0.56 -8.86 1.22
C ILE A 17 1.40 -8.13 2.28
N PHE A 18 2.03 -7.02 1.90
CA PHE A 18 2.81 -6.18 2.79
C PHE A 18 1.92 -5.09 3.39
N VAL A 19 1.59 -5.23 4.68
CA VAL A 19 0.74 -4.30 5.45
C VAL A 19 1.35 -4.02 6.83
N VAL A 20 2.56 -3.50 6.83
CA VAL A 20 3.36 -3.25 8.04
C VAL A 20 3.89 -1.80 8.03
N PRO A 21 4.32 -1.24 9.16
CA PRO A 21 4.99 0.06 9.16
C PRO A 21 6.23 0.05 8.25
N HIS A 22 6.37 1.06 7.39
CA HIS A 22 7.37 1.09 6.30
C HIS A 22 8.81 0.87 6.79
N GLN A 23 9.17 1.39 7.97
CA GLN A 23 10.49 1.28 8.58
C GLN A 23 11.01 -0.17 8.78
N PHE A 24 10.12 -1.17 8.78
CA PHE A 24 10.50 -2.57 8.95
C PHE A 24 10.76 -3.31 7.63
N ILE A 25 10.39 -2.71 6.49
CA ILE A 25 10.44 -3.36 5.18
C ILE A 25 11.86 -3.83 4.80
N PRO A 26 12.92 -3.03 4.96
CA PRO A 26 14.27 -3.49 4.62
C PRO A 26 14.67 -4.76 5.40
N ASN A 27 14.30 -4.85 6.68
CA ASN A 27 14.61 -6.02 7.50
C ASN A 27 13.79 -7.25 7.10
N PHE A 28 12.49 -7.09 6.83
CA PHE A 28 11.65 -8.18 6.36
C PHE A 28 12.09 -8.71 5.00
N CYS A 29 12.44 -7.81 4.07
CA CYS A 29 12.95 -8.22 2.76
C CYS A 29 14.25 -9.03 2.89
N LYS A 30 15.17 -8.63 3.78
CA LYS A 30 16.40 -9.39 4.06
C LYS A 30 16.12 -10.81 4.57
N GLN A 31 15.12 -10.97 5.44
CA GLN A 31 14.79 -12.27 6.01
C GLN A 31 14.13 -13.22 4.99
N LEU A 32 13.32 -12.65 4.08
CA LEU A 32 12.56 -13.38 3.06
C LEU A 32 13.36 -13.69 1.79
N LEU A 33 14.47 -12.98 1.54
CA LEU A 33 15.31 -13.17 0.36
C LEU A 33 15.76 -14.63 0.23
N GLY A 34 15.43 -15.26 -0.90
CA GLY A 34 15.77 -16.65 -1.21
C GLY A 34 14.95 -17.70 -0.45
N LYS A 35 13.93 -17.30 0.32
CA LYS A 35 13.10 -18.19 1.14
C LYS A 35 11.60 -18.14 0.79
N ILE A 36 11.26 -17.48 -0.31
CA ILE A 36 9.90 -17.39 -0.86
C ILE A 36 9.84 -18.09 -2.22
N LYS A 37 8.64 -18.40 -2.70
CA LYS A 37 8.45 -18.97 -4.03
C LYS A 37 9.02 -18.03 -5.11
N PRO A 38 9.78 -18.55 -6.11
CA PRO A 38 10.36 -17.72 -7.18
C PRO A 38 9.33 -16.98 -8.05
N ASN A 39 8.11 -17.51 -8.15
CA ASN A 39 7.00 -16.97 -8.90
C ASN A 39 5.97 -16.24 -8.02
N ALA A 40 6.29 -15.98 -6.75
CA ALA A 40 5.43 -15.20 -5.89
C ALA A 40 5.29 -13.77 -6.42
N ILE A 41 4.14 -13.15 -6.15
CA ILE A 41 3.92 -11.73 -6.39
C ILE A 41 3.69 -11.01 -5.06
N ALA A 42 4.10 -9.75 -4.99
CA ALA A 42 3.87 -8.90 -3.83
C ALA A 42 2.74 -7.88 -4.11
N ILE A 43 2.05 -7.46 -3.05
CA ILE A 43 1.23 -6.25 -3.05
C ILE A 43 1.48 -5.45 -1.78
N SER A 44 1.80 -4.16 -1.92
CA SER A 44 2.04 -3.24 -0.81
C SER A 44 0.80 -2.39 -0.51
N LEU A 45 0.40 -2.38 0.76
CA LEU A 45 -0.65 -1.49 1.30
C LEU A 45 -0.03 -0.35 2.15
N ILE A 46 1.29 -0.20 2.08
CA ILE A 46 2.07 0.65 2.96
C ILE A 46 2.04 2.08 2.42
N LYS A 47 1.49 2.99 3.20
CA LYS A 47 1.40 4.42 2.86
C LYS A 47 2.61 5.15 3.42
N GLY A 48 3.54 5.53 2.56
CA GLY A 48 4.74 6.26 2.94
C GLY A 48 5.84 6.17 1.89
N PHE A 49 6.96 6.78 2.21
CA PHE A 49 8.16 6.80 1.39
C PHE A 49 9.35 6.35 2.23
N ASP A 50 10.36 5.81 1.57
CA ASP A 50 11.68 5.64 2.18
C ASP A 50 12.68 6.63 1.57
N LYS A 51 13.87 6.72 2.17
CA LYS A 51 14.95 7.57 1.69
C LYS A 51 15.81 6.81 0.70
N ALA A 52 15.95 7.34 -0.52
CA ALA A 52 16.88 6.80 -1.51
C ALA A 52 18.35 7.05 -1.10
N GLU A 53 19.26 6.14 -1.48
CA GLU A 53 20.70 6.21 -1.14
C GLU A 53 21.39 7.49 -1.65
N GLY A 54 20.90 8.08 -2.76
CA GLY A 54 21.41 9.33 -3.34
C GLY A 54 20.67 10.60 -2.88
N GLY A 55 19.77 10.48 -1.90
CA GLY A 55 18.79 11.53 -1.57
C GLY A 55 17.54 11.45 -2.44
N GLY A 56 16.44 12.02 -1.94
CA GLY A 56 15.12 11.89 -2.54
C GLY A 56 14.28 10.77 -1.94
N ILE A 57 13.16 10.49 -2.62
CA ILE A 57 12.12 9.55 -2.20
C ILE A 57 12.30 8.24 -2.96
N ASP A 58 12.23 7.11 -2.25
CA ASP A 58 12.09 5.78 -2.84
C ASP A 58 10.71 5.21 -2.47
N LEU A 59 10.10 4.52 -3.42
CA LEU A 59 8.79 3.89 -3.24
C LEU A 59 8.95 2.55 -2.52
N ILE A 60 8.00 2.20 -1.67
CA ILE A 60 8.07 0.95 -0.90
C ILE A 60 7.94 -0.25 -1.85
N SER A 61 7.09 -0.16 -2.87
CA SER A 61 7.00 -1.18 -3.92
C SER A 61 8.33 -1.42 -4.66
N HIS A 62 9.09 -0.34 -4.94
CA HIS A 62 10.42 -0.42 -5.54
C HIS A 62 11.42 -1.09 -4.62
N ILE A 63 11.39 -0.79 -3.33
CA ILE A 63 12.26 -1.42 -2.33
C ILE A 63 11.96 -2.93 -2.25
N ILE A 64 10.69 -3.31 -2.17
CA ILE A 64 10.28 -4.73 -2.14
C ILE A 64 10.75 -5.45 -3.41
N THR A 65 10.48 -4.87 -4.58
CA THR A 65 10.88 -5.43 -5.89
C THR A 65 12.40 -5.59 -5.98
N ARG A 66 13.17 -4.56 -5.59
CA ARG A 66 14.63 -4.55 -5.64
C ARG A 66 15.25 -5.61 -4.71
N HIS A 67 14.70 -5.78 -3.52
CA HIS A 67 15.23 -6.73 -2.54
C HIS A 67 14.81 -8.16 -2.82
N LEU A 68 13.52 -8.41 -3.09
CA LEU A 68 12.97 -9.75 -3.22
C LEU A 68 12.97 -10.30 -4.64
N LYS A 69 13.25 -9.46 -5.65
CA LYS A 69 13.29 -9.84 -7.08
C LYS A 69 11.97 -10.43 -7.59
N ILE A 70 10.85 -9.97 -7.04
CA ILE A 70 9.49 -10.32 -7.45
C ILE A 70 8.71 -9.06 -7.83
N PRO A 71 7.70 -9.14 -8.71
CA PRO A 71 6.85 -7.99 -9.03
C PRO A 71 6.04 -7.57 -7.79
N CYS A 72 5.88 -6.26 -7.60
CA CYS A 72 5.11 -5.70 -6.51
C CYS A 72 4.02 -4.75 -7.06
N ALA A 73 2.76 -5.06 -6.79
CA ALA A 73 1.63 -4.15 -6.97
C ALA A 73 1.45 -3.27 -5.73
N VAL A 74 0.59 -2.26 -5.84
CA VAL A 74 0.20 -1.43 -4.68
C VAL A 74 -1.32 -1.40 -4.54
N LEU A 75 -1.82 -1.26 -3.31
CA LEU A 75 -3.23 -0.99 -3.02
C LEU A 75 -3.32 0.24 -2.14
N MET A 76 -3.89 1.31 -2.70
CA MET A 76 -4.07 2.60 -2.02
C MET A 76 -5.52 3.05 -2.11
N GLY A 77 -6.03 3.61 -1.03
CA GLY A 77 -7.42 4.07 -0.94
C GLY A 77 -7.73 4.77 0.37
N ALA A 78 -8.91 5.37 0.42
CA ALA A 78 -9.50 6.00 1.60
C ALA A 78 -10.14 4.93 2.50
N ASN A 79 -9.32 4.03 3.02
CA ASN A 79 -9.78 2.80 3.68
C ASN A 79 -9.44 2.88 5.18
N LEU A 80 -10.35 3.42 6.00
CA LEU A 80 -10.21 3.34 7.46
C LEU A 80 -10.45 1.90 7.90
N ALA A 81 -9.48 1.29 8.57
CA ALA A 81 -9.48 -0.15 8.84
C ALA A 81 -10.75 -0.61 9.59
N ASN A 82 -11.23 0.18 10.55
CA ASN A 82 -12.44 -0.14 11.30
C ASN A 82 -13.70 -0.11 10.42
N GLU A 83 -13.85 0.92 9.57
CA GLU A 83 -15.00 1.03 8.66
C GLU A 83 -15.03 -0.10 7.63
N VAL A 84 -13.86 -0.51 7.12
CA VAL A 84 -13.75 -1.67 6.22
C VAL A 84 -14.16 -2.95 6.95
N ALA A 85 -13.72 -3.14 8.20
CA ALA A 85 -14.06 -4.30 9.01
C ALA A 85 -15.55 -4.36 9.39
N GLU A 86 -16.19 -3.20 9.55
CA GLU A 86 -17.63 -3.06 9.81
C GLU A 86 -18.50 -3.28 8.56
N GLY A 87 -17.90 -3.42 7.38
CA GLY A 87 -18.62 -3.61 6.13
C GLY A 87 -19.21 -2.33 5.55
N ASN A 88 -18.74 -1.16 5.99
CA ASN A 88 -19.12 0.11 5.38
C ASN A 88 -18.56 0.18 3.96
N PHE A 89 -19.35 0.76 3.05
CA PHE A 89 -18.95 0.88 1.66
C PHE A 89 -17.71 1.77 1.51
N CYS A 90 -16.67 1.26 0.85
CA CYS A 90 -15.54 2.05 0.40
C CYS A 90 -14.99 1.54 -0.94
N GLU A 91 -14.13 2.37 -1.54
CA GLU A 91 -13.44 2.04 -2.79
C GLU A 91 -11.92 2.15 -2.61
N THR A 92 -11.18 1.32 -3.35
CA THR A 92 -9.72 1.36 -3.39
C THR A 92 -9.19 1.21 -4.80
N THR A 93 -7.95 1.66 -5.00
CA THR A 93 -7.23 1.50 -6.27
C THR A 93 -6.07 0.53 -6.09
N ILE A 94 -5.95 -0.43 -7.01
CA ILE A 94 -4.77 -1.27 -7.18
C ILE A 94 -3.96 -0.74 -8.36
N GLY A 95 -2.72 -0.37 -8.12
CA GLY A 95 -1.74 -0.07 -9.15
C GLY A 95 -0.95 -1.33 -9.52
N CYS A 96 -1.10 -1.82 -10.74
CA CYS A 96 -0.44 -3.03 -11.20
C CYS A 96 -0.21 -3.00 -12.72
N THR A 97 1.06 -3.07 -13.13
CA THR A 97 1.46 -3.02 -14.54
C THR A 97 1.08 -4.31 -15.30
N ASP A 98 1.11 -5.47 -14.65
CA ASP A 98 0.70 -6.74 -15.25
C ASP A 98 -0.81 -6.94 -15.12
N LYS A 99 -1.51 -6.90 -16.26
CA LYS A 99 -2.97 -7.05 -16.32
C LYS A 99 -3.48 -8.39 -15.78
N LYS A 100 -2.70 -9.47 -15.89
CA LYS A 100 -3.08 -10.78 -15.35
C LYS A 100 -3.04 -10.75 -13.82
N TYR A 101 -1.98 -10.20 -13.23
CA TYR A 101 -1.88 -10.03 -11.78
C TYR A 101 -2.91 -9.04 -11.26
N GLY A 102 -3.11 -7.92 -11.95
CA GLY A 102 -4.13 -6.93 -11.61
C GLY A 102 -5.53 -7.56 -11.50
N LYS A 103 -5.90 -8.45 -12.43
CA LYS A 103 -7.19 -9.18 -12.35
C LYS A 103 -7.26 -10.11 -11.14
N VAL A 104 -6.21 -10.91 -10.90
CA VAL A 104 -6.15 -11.83 -9.75
C VAL A 104 -6.24 -11.07 -8.43
N LEU A 105 -5.49 -9.97 -8.30
CA LEU A 105 -5.48 -9.13 -7.10
C LEU A 105 -6.83 -8.42 -6.91
N ARG A 106 -7.45 -7.93 -7.99
CA ARG A 106 -8.80 -7.38 -7.92
C ARG A 106 -9.78 -8.41 -7.40
N ASP A 107 -9.81 -9.59 -7.99
CA ASP A 107 -10.75 -10.64 -7.62
C ASP A 107 -10.49 -11.15 -6.18
N LEU A 108 -9.24 -11.06 -5.69
CA LEU A 108 -8.86 -11.35 -4.30
C LEU A 108 -9.41 -10.32 -3.30
N TYR A 109 -9.38 -9.03 -3.62
CA TYR A 109 -9.78 -7.95 -2.70
C TYR A 109 -11.24 -7.50 -2.85
N GLN A 110 -11.83 -7.66 -4.03
CA GLN A 110 -13.19 -7.19 -4.32
C GLN A 110 -14.21 -7.86 -3.39
N ALA A 111 -15.04 -7.03 -2.74
CA ALA A 111 -16.17 -7.48 -1.93
C ALA A 111 -17.40 -6.59 -2.18
N ASN A 112 -18.55 -6.95 -1.61
CA ASN A 112 -19.81 -6.19 -1.77
C ASN A 112 -19.68 -4.73 -1.31
N HIS A 113 -18.94 -4.50 -0.24
CA HIS A 113 -18.70 -3.16 0.34
C HIS A 113 -17.26 -2.68 0.12
N PHE A 114 -16.45 -3.39 -0.66
CA PHE A 114 -15.06 -3.03 -0.95
C PHE A 114 -14.82 -3.10 -2.46
N ARG A 115 -14.99 -1.97 -3.14
CA ARG A 115 -14.86 -1.90 -4.59
C ARG A 115 -13.41 -1.64 -5.00
N VAL A 116 -12.92 -2.42 -5.95
CA VAL A 116 -11.53 -2.32 -6.41
C VAL A 116 -11.49 -1.84 -7.86
N VAL A 117 -10.75 -0.77 -8.09
CA VAL A 117 -10.37 -0.29 -9.44
C VAL A 117 -8.91 -0.64 -9.67
N VAL A 118 -8.59 -1.20 -10.85
CA VAL A 118 -7.20 -1.50 -11.23
C VAL A 118 -6.73 -0.49 -12.26
N VAL A 119 -5.55 0.07 -12.04
CA VAL A 119 -4.85 0.97 -12.96
C VAL A 119 -3.44 0.44 -13.23
N ASP A 120 -2.84 0.86 -14.34
CA ASP A 120 -1.51 0.41 -14.79
C ASP A 120 -0.35 1.28 -14.28
N ASP A 121 -0.63 2.37 -13.57
CA ASP A 121 0.37 3.25 -12.95
C ASP A 121 0.48 2.98 -11.43
N ALA A 122 1.40 2.09 -11.05
CA ALA A 122 1.65 1.76 -9.65
C ALA A 122 2.28 2.93 -8.88
N ASP A 123 3.20 3.65 -9.52
CA ASP A 123 3.96 4.72 -8.90
C ASP A 123 3.05 5.89 -8.52
N ALA A 124 2.17 6.33 -9.43
CA ALA A 124 1.22 7.39 -9.14
C ALA A 124 0.27 7.01 -8.00
N VAL A 125 -0.24 5.77 -8.01
CA VAL A 125 -1.13 5.27 -6.95
C VAL A 125 -0.43 5.28 -5.59
N GLU A 126 0.80 4.79 -5.51
CA GLU A 126 1.59 4.75 -4.27
C GLU A 126 1.93 6.15 -3.76
N VAL A 127 2.38 7.04 -4.65
CA VAL A 127 2.69 8.44 -4.33
C VAL A 127 1.46 9.16 -3.76
N CYS A 128 0.30 9.03 -4.39
CA CYS A 128 -0.96 9.59 -3.88
C CYS A 128 -1.29 9.04 -2.48
N GLY A 129 -1.10 7.73 -2.28
CA GLY A 129 -1.33 7.07 -0.99
C GLY A 129 -0.43 7.61 0.14
N ALA A 130 0.81 7.95 -0.17
CA ALA A 130 1.77 8.50 0.79
C ALA A 130 1.52 9.99 1.08
N LEU A 131 1.33 10.82 0.03
CA LEU A 131 1.15 12.26 0.18
C LEU A 131 -0.15 12.66 0.90
N LYS A 132 -1.21 11.85 0.78
CA LYS A 132 -2.52 12.17 1.37
C LYS A 132 -2.49 12.39 2.89
N ASN A 133 -1.55 11.76 3.60
CA ASN A 133 -1.41 11.95 5.05
C ASN A 133 -0.82 13.33 5.39
N ILE A 134 0.04 13.89 4.53
CA ILE A 134 0.59 15.23 4.70
C ILE A 134 -0.54 16.26 4.54
N VAL A 135 -1.35 16.12 3.48
CA VAL A 135 -2.52 16.98 3.23
C VAL A 135 -3.55 16.86 4.35
N ALA A 136 -3.84 15.63 4.82
CA ALA A 136 -4.75 15.40 5.94
C ALA A 136 -4.29 16.07 7.24
N CYS A 137 -2.98 16.10 7.51
CA CYS A 137 -2.41 16.82 8.65
C CYS A 137 -2.67 18.34 8.53
N GLY A 138 -2.44 18.91 7.34
CA GLY A 138 -2.76 20.32 7.06
C GLY A 138 -4.24 20.64 7.25
N ALA A 139 -5.14 19.78 6.75
CA ALA A 139 -6.58 19.92 6.96
C ALA A 139 -6.95 19.86 8.47
N GLY A 140 -6.28 18.99 9.24
CA GLY A 140 -6.45 18.91 10.69
C GLY A 140 -6.02 20.20 11.43
N PHE A 141 -4.99 20.91 10.95
CA PHE A 141 -4.64 22.22 11.48
C PHE A 141 -5.72 23.28 11.22
N VAL A 142 -6.31 23.27 10.02
CA VAL A 142 -7.43 24.16 9.68
C VAL A 142 -8.62 23.91 10.61
N ASP A 143 -8.92 22.63 10.88
CA ASP A 143 -9.95 22.23 11.85
C ASP A 143 -9.63 22.71 13.27
N GLY A 144 -8.40 22.49 13.73
CA GLY A 144 -7.96 22.94 15.06
C GLY A 144 -8.01 24.47 15.23
N LEU A 145 -7.75 25.21 14.16
CA LEU A 145 -7.81 26.67 14.11
C LEU A 145 -9.20 27.24 13.83
N LYS A 146 -10.21 26.38 13.57
CA LYS A 146 -11.61 26.77 13.29
C LYS A 146 -11.76 27.76 12.13
N LEU A 147 -10.96 27.62 11.08
CA LEU A 147 -10.94 28.57 9.95
C LEU A 147 -12.08 28.35 8.93
N GLY A 148 -12.87 27.28 9.09
CA GLY A 148 -14.03 26.97 8.26
C GLY A 148 -13.71 26.16 7.00
N ASP A 149 -14.77 25.71 6.32
CA ASP A 149 -14.67 24.72 5.25
C ASP A 149 -14.03 25.25 3.95
N ASN A 150 -14.17 26.54 3.65
CA ASN A 150 -13.53 27.15 2.48
C ASN A 150 -12.00 27.10 2.58
N THR A 151 -11.45 27.38 3.76
CA THR A 151 -10.01 27.28 4.01
C THR A 151 -9.55 25.82 3.96
N LYS A 152 -10.35 24.88 4.46
CA LYS A 152 -10.04 23.44 4.38
C LYS A 152 -10.01 22.95 2.94
N ALA A 153 -11.01 23.34 2.13
CA ALA A 153 -11.05 23.01 0.72
C ALA A 153 -9.83 23.55 -0.05
N ALA A 154 -9.37 24.77 0.28
CA ALA A 154 -8.16 25.33 -0.30
C ALA A 154 -6.87 24.56 0.06
N VAL A 155 -6.83 23.86 1.20
CA VAL A 155 -5.71 23.00 1.59
C VAL A 155 -5.76 21.63 0.91
N ILE A 156 -6.96 21.10 0.64
CA ILE A 156 -7.15 19.79 -0.01
C ILE A 156 -6.87 19.86 -1.52
N ARG A 157 -7.10 21.02 -2.14
CA ARG A 157 -6.93 21.27 -3.58
C ARG A 157 -5.48 21.21 -4.03
#